data_AF-B0FKH0-F1
#
_entry.id   AF-B0FKH0-F1
#
_cell.length_a   1.000
_cell.length_b   1.000
_cell.length_c   1.000
_cell.angle_alpha   90.00
_cell.angle_beta   90.00
_cell.angle_gamma   90.00
#
_symmetry.space_group_name_H-M   'P 1'
#
loop_
_entity.id
_entity.type
_entity.pdbx_description
1 polymer ?
#
loop_
_entity_poly.entity_id
_entity_poly.type
_entity_poly.pdbx_seq_one_letter_code
_entity_poly.pdbx_strand_id
1 'polypeptide(L)' 'HWHGFFQKHTNYADGPAFVTQCPLIPDESFLYDFQVPDQAGTFWYHSH' A
#
# COMPACT_ATOMS: atom_id res chain seq x y z
N HIS A 1 -4.11 -2.71 0.42
CA HIS A 1 -2.77 -3.26 0.68
C HIS A 1 -2.20 -3.89 -0.57
N TRP A 2 -0.91 -3.68 -0.78
CA TRP A 2 -0.17 -4.19 -1.93
C TRP A 2 0.67 -5.39 -1.49
N HIS A 3 0.06 -6.58 -1.50
CA HIS A 3 0.61 -7.75 -0.84
C HIS A 3 1.91 -8.23 -1.48
N GLY A 4 2.96 -8.23 -0.69
CA GLY A 4 4.29 -8.72 -1.06
C GLY A 4 5.27 -7.63 -1.49
N PHE A 5 4.89 -6.34 -1.52
CA PHE A 5 5.86 -5.25 -1.72
C PHE A 5 6.47 -4.79 -0.40
N PHE A 6 7.79 -4.51 -0.40
CA PHE A 6 8.54 -4.16 0.80
C PHE A 6 8.19 -2.80 1.39
N GLN A 7 7.65 -1.88 0.58
CA GLN A 7 7.27 -0.53 0.99
C GLN A 7 8.39 0.22 1.76
N LYS A 8 9.64 0.02 1.34
CA LYS A 8 10.81 0.62 1.99
C LYS A 8 10.77 2.14 1.82
N HIS A 9 10.75 2.86 2.94
CA HIS A 9 10.55 4.33 3.02
C HIS A 9 9.15 4.82 2.61
N THR A 10 8.23 3.93 2.24
CA THR A 10 6.84 4.24 1.85
C THR A 10 5.83 3.45 2.70
N ASN A 11 6.13 3.22 3.97
CA ASN A 11 5.25 2.42 4.86
C ASN A 11 3.82 2.98 4.95
N TYR A 12 3.63 4.30 4.80
CA TYR A 12 2.30 4.93 4.73
C TYR A 12 1.43 4.44 3.56
N ALA A 13 2.03 3.86 2.52
CA ALA A 13 1.37 3.33 1.34
C ALA A 13 1.07 1.82 1.44
N ASP A 14 1.37 1.18 2.58
CA ASP A 14 1.25 -0.28 2.70
C ASP A 14 -0.21 -0.76 2.70
N GLY A 15 -1.13 -0.01 3.31
CA GLY A 15 -2.56 -0.26 3.24
C GLY A 15 -3.28 -0.75 4.51
N PRO A 16 -2.66 -1.46 5.48
CA PRO A 16 -3.35 -1.91 6.68
C PRO A 16 -3.98 -0.79 7.50
N ALA A 17 -5.32 -0.85 7.66
CA ALA A 17 -6.07 0.13 8.41
C ALA A 17 -5.63 0.16 9.88
N PHE A 18 -5.48 1.36 10.42
CA PHE A 18 -5.07 1.66 11.80
C PHE A 18 -3.66 1.18 12.20
N VAL A 19 -2.87 0.69 11.24
CA VAL A 19 -1.44 0.40 11.42
C VAL A 19 -0.60 1.38 10.61
N THR A 20 -0.83 1.44 9.29
CA THR A 20 -0.03 2.31 8.40
C THR A 20 -0.81 3.52 7.91
N GLN A 21 -2.15 3.50 8.00
CA GLN A 21 -3.02 4.60 7.60
C GLN A 21 -4.42 4.50 8.26
N CYS A 22 -5.17 5.59 8.23
CA CYS A 22 -6.63 5.51 8.41
C CYS A 22 -7.30 5.03 7.11
N PRO A 23 -8.51 4.40 7.19
CA PRO A 23 -9.29 4.08 6.00
C PRO A 23 -9.66 5.33 5.20
N LEU A 24 -9.75 5.19 3.88
CA LEU A 24 -10.36 6.22 3.04
C LEU A 24 -11.85 6.28 3.35
N ILE A 25 -12.37 7.50 3.49
CA ILE A 25 -13.81 7.73 3.59
C ILE A 25 -14.43 7.71 2.18
N PRO A 26 -15.75 7.49 2.06
CA PRO A 26 -16.45 7.57 0.78
C PRO A 26 -16.19 8.90 0.07
N ASP A 27 -16.18 8.86 -1.26
CA ASP A 27 -16.02 10.01 -2.16
C ASP A 27 -14.68 10.77 -2.09
N GLU A 28 -13.74 10.30 -1.28
CA GLU A 28 -12.36 10.81 -1.22
C GLU A 28 -11.38 9.93 -2.01
N SER A 29 -10.23 10.50 -2.36
CA SER A 29 -9.17 9.80 -3.10
C SER A 29 -7.84 9.85 -2.35
N PHE A 30 -7.03 8.81 -2.54
CA PHE A 30 -5.69 8.71 -1.98
C PHE A 30 -4.76 8.07 -2.99
N LEU A 31 -3.60 8.70 -3.20
CA LEU A 31 -2.58 8.19 -4.10
C LEU A 31 -1.58 7.33 -3.33
N TYR A 32 -1.53 6.05 -3.68
CA TYR A 32 -0.43 5.17 -3.29
C TYR A 32 0.72 5.33 -4.28
N ASP A 33 1.77 6.05 -3.88
CA ASP A 33 2.97 6.29 -4.70
C ASP A 33 4.19 5.64 -4.03
N PHE A 34 4.73 4.60 -4.67
CA PHE A 34 5.91 3.88 -4.19
C PHE A 34 6.68 3.22 -5.35
N GLN A 35 7.96 2.92 -5.09
CA GLN A 35 8.85 2.25 -6.04
C GLN A 35 9.09 0.80 -5.64
N VAL A 36 9.44 -0.02 -6.64
CA VAL A 36 9.78 -1.44 -6.46
C VAL A 36 11.16 -1.72 -7.08
N PRO A 37 12.25 -1.23 -6.46
CA PRO A 37 13.58 -1.27 -7.06
C PRO A 37 14.23 -2.66 -7.02
N ASP A 38 13.82 -3.52 -6.09
CA ASP A 38 14.51 -4.75 -5.71
C ASP A 38 13.59 -5.99 -5.67
N GLN A 39 12.38 -5.91 -6.25
CA GLN A 39 11.45 -7.04 -6.32
C GLN A 39 10.87 -7.24 -7.72
N ALA A 40 10.78 -8.51 -8.13
CA ALA A 40 10.06 -8.95 -9.32
C ALA A 40 9.44 -10.32 -9.05
N GLY A 41 8.20 -10.53 -9.49
CA GLY A 41 7.45 -11.76 -9.21
C GLY A 41 5.96 -11.57 -9.40
N THR A 42 5.19 -12.57 -8.96
CA THR A 42 3.71 -12.50 -8.97
C THR A 42 3.23 -11.97 -7.62
N PHE A 43 2.45 -10.90 -7.67
CA PHE A 43 1.86 -10.24 -6.50
C PHE A 43 0.36 -10.03 -6.70
N TRP A 44 -0.30 -9.49 -5.70
CA TRP A 44 -1.73 -9.19 -5.74
C TRP A 44 -2.05 -8.03 -4.79
N TYR A 45 -3.25 -7.47 -4.91
CA TYR A 45 -3.74 -6.42 -4.02
C TYR A 45 -5.09 -6.83 -3.43
N HIS A 46 -5.37 -6.34 -2.23
CA HIS A 46 -6.67 -6.52 -1.58
C HIS A 46 -7.02 -5.34 -0.67
N SER A 47 -8.32 -5.19 -0.37
CA SER A 47 -8.75 -4.38 0.78
C SER A 47 -8.09 -4.94 2.02
N HIS A 48 -7.52 -4.06 2.83
CA HIS A 48 -6.96 -4.41 4.13
C HIS A 48 -7.80 -3.77 5.25
#